data_AF-A0A8T5MUI4-F1
#
_entry.id   AF-A0A8T5MUI4-F1
#
_cell.length_a   1.000
_cell.length_b   1.000
_cell.length_c   1.000
_cell.angle_alpha   90.00
_cell.angle_beta   90.00
_cell.angle_gamma   90.00
#
_symmetry.space_group_name_H-M   'P 1'
#
loop_
_entity.id
_entity.type
_entity.pdbx_description
1 polymer ?
#
loop_
_entity_poly.entity_id
_entity_poly.type
_entity_poly.pdbx_seq_one_letter_code
_entity_poly.pdbx_strand_id
1 'polypeptide(L)' 'METKMAVAKSIKEVEKVIQNMTAEEQRRLLQELPYLLKIPADDLCLLRLAESSFDFWDNPEDAVYDSL' A
#
# COMPACT_ATOMS: atom_id res chain seq x y z
N MET A 1 22.76 -24.45 10.76
CA MET A 1 22.46 -23.29 9.89
C MET A 1 21.11 -22.78 10.34
N GLU A 2 21.09 -21.78 11.23
CA GLU A 2 19.84 -21.27 11.80
C GLU A 2 19.13 -20.37 10.78
N THR A 3 17.94 -20.79 10.36
CA THR A 3 17.06 -19.97 9.55
C THR A 3 16.62 -18.77 10.39
N LYS A 4 17.15 -17.57 10.11
CA LYS A 4 16.65 -16.33 10.70
C LYS A 4 15.16 -16.19 10.34
N MET A 5 14.31 -16.51 11.30
CA MET A 5 12.87 -16.29 11.21
C MET A 5 12.65 -14.78 11.26
N ALA A 6 12.17 -14.19 10.16
CA ALA A 6 11.82 -12.78 10.12
C ALA A 6 10.74 -12.54 11.19
N VAL A 7 11.05 -11.70 12.18
CA VAL A 7 10.10 -11.33 13.23
C VAL A 7 8.96 -10.57 12.55
N ALA A 8 7.76 -11.12 12.58
CA ALA A 8 6.56 -10.41 12.16
C ALA A 8 6.40 -9.19 13.08
N LYS A 9 6.55 -7.98 12.54
CA LYS A 9 6.25 -6.75 13.28
C LYS A 9 4.75 -6.66 13.50
N SER A 10 4.35 -6.17 14.67
CA SER A 10 2.95 -5.87 14.93
C SER A 10 2.45 -4.74 14.04
N ILE A 11 1.15 -4.71 13.75
CA ILE A 11 0.52 -3.63 12.97
C ILE A 11 0.84 -2.25 13.59
N LYS A 12 0.81 -2.15 14.92
CA LYS A 12 1.15 -0.91 15.66
C LYS A 12 2.57 -0.43 15.41
N GLU A 13 3.53 -1.33 15.26
CA GLU A 13 4.92 -0.97 14.96
C GLU A 13 5.06 -0.49 13.50
N VAL A 14 4.32 -1.10 12.58
CA VAL A 14 4.26 -0.68 11.18
C VAL A 14 3.65 0.72 11.08
N GLU A 15 2.51 0.96 11.74
CA GLU A 15 1.85 2.27 11.81
C GLU A 15 2.79 3.35 12.35
N LYS A 16 3.49 3.05 13.45
CA LYS A 16 4.45 4.01 14.04
C LYS A 16 5.58 4.36 13.07
N VAL A 17 6.07 3.40 12.29
CA VAL A 17 7.11 3.70 11.29
C VAL A 17 6.55 4.59 10.18
N ILE A 18 5.36 4.27 9.65
CA ILE A 18 4.71 5.06 8.59
C ILE A 18 4.44 6.50 9.05
N GLN A 19 3.98 6.69 10.29
CA GLN A 19 3.73 8.01 10.87
C GLN A 19 4.98 8.90 10.97
N ASN A 20 6.17 8.31 11.03
CA ASN A 20 7.44 9.04 11.11
C ASN A 20 8.10 9.23 9.73
N MET A 21 7.49 8.74 8.65
CA MET A 21 8.00 8.92 7.29
C MET A 21 7.64 10.30 6.73
N THR A 22 8.51 10.82 5.87
CA THR A 22 8.20 11.96 5.00
C THR A 22 7.14 11.58 3.96
N ALA A 23 6.48 12.59 3.36
CA ALA A 23 5.50 12.35 2.31
C ALA A 23 6.12 11.61 1.10
N GLU A 24 7.36 11.95 0.72
CA GLU A 24 8.08 11.28 -0.35
C GLU A 24 8.35 9.79 -0.04
N GLU A 25 8.73 9.47 1.19
CA GLU A 25 8.94 8.09 1.63
C GLU A 25 7.63 7.30 1.67
N GLN A 26 6.54 7.92 2.11
CA GLN A 26 5.21 7.30 2.10
C GLN A 26 4.75 7.00 0.67
N ARG A 27 4.92 7.95 -0.26
CA ARG A 27 4.61 7.72 -1.69
C ARG A 27 5.41 6.56 -2.26
N ARG A 28 6.72 6.50 -1.99
CA ARG A 28 7.57 5.39 -2.43
C ARG A 28 7.12 4.06 -1.82
N LEU A 29 6.79 4.04 -0.52
CA LEU A 29 6.28 2.84 0.13
C LEU A 29 5.00 2.36 -0.54
N LEU A 30 4.05 3.26 -0.83
CA LEU A 30 2.79 2.92 -1.50
C LEU A 30 3.01 2.32 -2.90
N GLN A 31 3.95 2.87 -3.68
CA GLN A 31 4.29 2.34 -5.01
C GLN A 31 4.91 0.94 -4.94
N GLU A 32 5.72 0.67 -3.92
CA GLU A 32 6.39 -0.63 -3.73
C GLU A 32 5.50 -1.66 -3.03
N LEU A 33 4.47 -1.22 -2.31
CA LEU A 33 3.64 -2.06 -1.43
C LEU A 33 2.99 -3.24 -2.16
N PRO A 34 2.41 -3.09 -3.36
CA PRO A 34 1.84 -4.22 -4.08
C PRO A 34 2.85 -5.33 -4.36
N TYR A 35 4.08 -4.96 -4.73
CA TYR A 35 5.17 -5.91 -4.97
C TYR A 35 5.61 -6.59 -3.68
N LEU A 36 5.71 -5.84 -2.58
CA LEU A 36 6.04 -6.39 -1.25
C LEU A 36 4.99 -7.37 -0.74
N LEU A 37 3.71 -7.09 -1.01
CA LEU A 37 2.58 -7.95 -0.69
C LEU A 37 2.38 -9.09 -1.70
N LYS A 38 3.18 -9.12 -2.77
CA LYS A 38 3.13 -10.11 -3.84
C LYS A 38 1.76 -10.16 -4.52
N ILE A 39 1.11 -9.02 -4.65
CA ILE A 39 -0.14 -8.89 -5.40
C ILE A 39 0.21 -9.05 -6.89
N PRO A 40 -0.45 -9.98 -7.62
CA PRO A 40 -0.26 -10.13 -9.06
C PRO A 40 -0.55 -8.82 -9.82
N ALA A 41 0.22 -8.55 -10.88
CA ALA A 41 0.01 -7.36 -11.70
C ALA A 41 -1.40 -7.33 -12.34
N ASP A 42 -1.92 -8.50 -12.72
CA ASP A 42 -3.26 -8.63 -13.30
C ASP A 42 -4.35 -8.22 -12.30
N ASP A 43 -4.19 -8.60 -11.02
CA ASP A 43 -5.11 -8.24 -9.95
C ASP A 43 -5.08 -6.72 -9.69
N LEU A 44 -3.91 -6.09 -9.76
CA LEU A 44 -3.79 -4.62 -9.65
C LEU A 44 -4.47 -3.91 -10.82
N CYS A 45 -4.32 -4.42 -12.03
CA CYS A 45 -5.00 -3.87 -13.21
C CYS A 45 -6.52 -3.98 -13.07
N LEU A 46 -7.03 -5.11 -12.59
CA LEU A 46 -8.45 -5.32 -12.34
C LEU A 46 -8.98 -4.38 -11.25
N LEU A 47 -8.22 -4.16 -10.17
CA LEU A 47 -8.59 -3.21 -9.11
C LEU A 47 -8.71 -1.78 -9.64
N ARG A 48 -7.72 -1.30 -10.41
CA ARG A 48 -7.76 0.04 -11.02
C ARG A 48 -8.92 0.22 -11.99
N LEU A 49 -9.24 -0.81 -12.78
CA LEU A 49 -10.38 -0.77 -13.70
C LEU A 49 -11.71 -0.73 -12.94
N ALA A 50 -11.81 -1.51 -11.85
CA ALA A 50 -13.00 -1.60 -11.03
C ALA A 50 -13.29 -0.31 -10.25
N GLU A 51 -12.26 0.43 -9.84
CA GLU A 51 -12.38 1.67 -9.05
C GLU A 51 -13.37 2.67 -9.66
N SER A 52 -13.25 2.93 -10.96
CA SER A 52 -14.17 3.81 -11.72
C SER A 52 -15.61 3.29 -11.84
N SER A 53 -15.84 2.01 -11.56
CA SER A 53 -17.15 1.36 -11.69
C SER A 53 -17.96 1.37 -10.38
N PHE A 54 -17.37 1.87 -9.30
CA PHE A 54 -17.97 1.86 -7.97
C PHE A 54 -17.86 3.25 -7.33
N ASP A 55 -18.99 3.96 -7.21
CA ASP A 55 -19.09 5.28 -6.55
C ASP A 55 -18.59 5.27 -5.09
N PHE A 56 -18.43 4.09 -4.48
CA PHE A 56 -17.82 3.90 -3.17
C PHE A 56 -16.35 4.35 -3.11
N TRP A 57 -15.61 4.25 -4.23
CA TRP A 57 -14.19 4.66 -4.31
C TRP A 57 -14.02 6.14 -4.68
N ASP A 58 -15.09 6.84 -5.08
CA ASP A 58 -15.09 8.28 -5.31
C ASP A 58 -15.19 9.03 -3.96
N ASN A 59 -14.14 8.88 -3.15
CA ASN A 59 -14.03 9.51 -1.85
C ASN A 59 -13.16 10.77 -1.96
N PRO A 60 -13.72 11.98 -1.70
CA PRO A 60 -12.96 13.22 -1.78
C PRO A 60 -11.79 13.29 -0.78
N GLU A 61 -11.82 12.48 0.29
CA GLU A 61 -10.68 12.36 1.23
C GLU A 61 -9.53 11.53 0.64
N ASP A 62 -9.82 10.60 -0.27
CA ASP A 62 -8.85 9.71 -0.90
C ASP A 62 -8.31 10.26 -2.23
N ALA A 63 -8.85 11.37 -2.74
CA ALA A 63 -8.42 12.03 -3.98
C ALA A 63 -6.92 12.40 -4.01
N VAL A 64 -6.25 12.42 -2.85
CA VAL A 64 -4.79 12.60 -2.75
C VAL A 64 -4.00 11.41 -3.33
N TYR A 65 -4.61 10.24 -3.42
CA TYR A 65 -4.02 9.00 -3.93
C TYR A 65 -4.23 8.79 -5.43
N ASP A 66 -5.17 9.49 -6.07
CA ASP A 66 -5.50 9.36 -7.50
C ASP A 66 -4.30 9.58 -8.44
N SER A 67 -3.32 10.35 -7.98
CA SER A 67 -2.14 10.72 -8.76
C SER A 67 -0.91 9.81 -8.52
N LEU A 68 -1.03 8.78 -7.68
CA LEU A 68 0.03 7.80 -7.38
C LEU A 68 -0.01 6.57 -8.30
#